data_AF-Q6MTD0-F1
#
_entry.id   AF-Q6MTD0-F1
#
_cell.length_a   1.000
_cell.length_b   1.000
_cell.length_c   1.000
_cell.angle_alpha   90.00
_cell.angle_beta   90.00
_cell.angle_gamma   90.00
#
_symmetry.space_group_name_H-M   'P 1'
#
loop_
_entity.id
_entity.type
_entity.pdbx_description
1 polymer ?
#
loop_
_entity_poly.entity_id
_entity_poly.type
_entity_poly.pdbx_seq_one_letter_code
_entity_poly.pdbx_strand_id
1 'polypeptide(L)' 'MNNMRPKYSYKDISDWFLSKESMTPKKLQKLTYYAEAWAYALFDEGILSDTSFQAWIHGPVSPELWRDYKDYG' A
#
# COMPACT_ATOMS: atom_id res chain seq x y z
N MET A 1 -19.13 6.93 -20.17
CA MET A 1 -18.99 5.79 -19.25
C MET A 1 -17.83 6.12 -18.31
N ASN A 2 -18.10 6.32 -17.02
CA ASN A 2 -17.03 6.45 -16.03
C ASN A 2 -16.45 5.04 -15.82
N ASN A 3 -15.29 4.76 -16.43
CA ASN A 3 -14.53 3.57 -16.11
C ASN A 3 -13.87 3.81 -14.74
N MET A 4 -14.60 3.50 -13.67
CA MET A 4 -13.97 3.40 -12.34
C MET A 4 -12.87 2.35 -12.43
N ARG A 5 -11.65 2.72 -12.04
CA ARG A 5 -10.55 1.76 -12.02
C ARG A 5 -10.75 0.72 -10.94
N PRO A 6 -10.22 -0.50 -11.17
CA PRO A 6 -10.22 -1.51 -10.13
C PRO A 6 -9.52 -0.96 -8.89
N LYS A 7 -10.18 -1.16 -7.75
CA LYS A 7 -9.59 -0.93 -6.43
C LYS A 7 -9.18 -2.27 -5.84
N TYR A 8 -8.11 -2.25 -5.07
CA TYR A 8 -7.48 -3.42 -4.47
C TYR A 8 -7.40 -3.24 -2.96
N SER A 9 -7.44 -4.36 -2.24
CA SER A 9 -7.08 -4.32 -0.81
C SER A 9 -5.59 -4.03 -0.65
N TYR A 10 -5.18 -3.52 0.50
CA TYR A 10 -3.76 -3.40 0.83
C TYR A 10 -3.06 -4.77 0.80
N LYS A 11 -3.81 -5.85 1.07
CA LYS A 11 -3.32 -7.24 0.99
C LYS A 11 -3.03 -7.65 -0.45
N ASP A 12 -3.92 -7.36 -1.40
CA ASP A 12 -3.67 -7.67 -2.82
C ASP A 12 -2.35 -7.03 -3.29
N ILE A 13 -2.13 -5.76 -2.92
CA ILE A 13 -0.91 -5.04 -3.28
C ILE A 13 0.30 -5.57 -2.51
N SER A 14 0.20 -5.80 -1.21
CA SER A 14 1.32 -6.31 -0.39
C SER A 14 1.71 -7.72 -0.80
N ASP A 15 0.75 -8.60 -1.05
CA ASP A 15 0.96 -9.99 -1.46
C ASP A 15 1.58 -10.05 -2.86
N TRP A 16 1.19 -9.14 -3.76
CA TRP A 16 1.87 -9.02 -5.05
C TRP A 16 3.36 -8.69 -4.87
N PHE A 17 3.71 -7.75 -3.99
CA PHE A 17 5.12 -7.43 -3.71
C PHE A 17 5.85 -8.61 -3.04
N LEU A 18 5.23 -9.25 -2.04
CA LEU A 18 5.79 -10.43 -1.35
C LEU A 18 5.98 -11.63 -2.29
N SER A 19 5.17 -11.74 -3.35
CA SER A 19 5.35 -12.77 -4.38
C SER A 19 6.64 -12.57 -5.20
N LYS A 20 7.24 -11.37 -5.19
CA LYS A 20 8.48 -11.07 -5.93
C LYS A 20 9.72 -11.41 -5.13
N GLU A 21 9.71 -11.11 -3.84
CA GLU A 21 10.81 -11.42 -2.92
C GLU A 21 10.38 -11.25 -1.46
N SER A 22 11.10 -11.92 -0.56
CA SER A 22 11.00 -11.65 0.88
C SER A 22 11.49 -10.23 1.19
N MET A 23 10.79 -9.52 2.08
CA MET A 23 11.12 -8.16 2.43
C MET A 23 10.74 -7.82 3.87
N THR A 24 11.41 -6.82 4.43
CA THR A 24 11.10 -6.33 5.77
C THR A 24 9.74 -5.61 5.79
N PRO A 25 9.03 -5.60 6.95
CA PRO A 25 7.76 -4.87 7.08
C PRO A 25 7.86 -3.40 6.65
N LYS A 26 8.99 -2.75 6.94
CA LYS A 26 9.26 -1.36 6.54
C LYS A 26 9.37 -1.19 5.01
N LYS A 27 9.99 -2.15 4.31
CA LYS A 27 10.08 -2.13 2.85
C LYS A 27 8.69 -2.38 2.23
N LEU A 28 7.94 -3.35 2.76
CA LEU A 28 6.58 -3.64 2.32
C LEU A 28 5.66 -2.42 2.43
N GLN A 29 5.66 -1.74 3.59
CA GLN A 29 4.93 -0.48 3.80
C GLN A 29 5.24 0.59 2.75
N LYS A 30 6.53 0.80 2.45
CA LYS A 30 6.94 1.81 1.46
C LYS A 30 6.54 1.45 0.04
N LEU A 31 6.61 0.17 -0.33
CA LEU A 31 6.23 -0.27 -1.67
C LEU A 31 4.71 -0.16 -1.90
N THR A 32 3.90 -0.57 -0.92
CA THR A 32 2.44 -0.38 -0.97
C THR A 32 2.08 1.11 -1.02
N TYR A 33 2.78 1.97 -0.26
CA TYR A 33 2.61 3.42 -0.34
C TYR A 33 2.91 3.97 -1.74
N TYR A 34 4.05 3.58 -2.33
CA TYR A 34 4.41 4.07 -3.66
C TYR A 34 3.45 3.61 -4.74
N ALA A 35 2.88 2.41 -4.65
CA ALA A 35 1.85 1.96 -5.57
C ALA A 35 0.62 2.89 -5.52
N GLU A 36 0.15 3.25 -4.32
CA GLU A 36 -0.96 4.19 -4.13
C GLU A 36 -0.61 5.61 -4.60
N ALA A 37 0.57 6.11 -4.23
CA ALA A 37 1.02 7.46 -4.58
C ALA A 37 1.19 7.65 -6.09
N TRP A 38 1.74 6.64 -6.79
CA TRP A 38 1.86 6.67 -8.25
C TRP A 38 0.50 6.59 -8.94
N ALA A 39 -0.47 5.87 -8.37
CA ALA A 39 -1.82 5.86 -8.91
C ALA A 39 -2.44 7.26 -8.86
N TYR A 40 -2.39 7.94 -7.72
CA TYR A 40 -2.84 9.34 -7.62
C TYR A 40 -2.08 10.25 -8.59
N ALA A 41 -0.75 10.14 -8.66
CA ALA A 41 0.07 11.01 -9.51
C ALA A 41 -0.22 10.85 -11.01
N LEU A 42 -0.51 9.63 -11.47
CA LEU A 42 -0.73 9.34 -12.89
C LEU A 42 -2.19 9.47 -13.31
N PHE A 43 -3.12 9.27 -12.38
CA PHE A 43 -4.52 9.00 -12.71
C PHE A 43 -5.52 9.83 -11.92
N ASP A 44 -5.06 10.67 -11.00
CA ASP A 44 -5.90 11.49 -10.12
C ASP A 44 -6.83 10.67 -9.21
N GLU A 45 -6.54 9.38 -9.04
CA GLU A 45 -7.28 8.45 -8.19
C GLU A 45 -6.35 7.38 -7.60
N GLY A 46 -6.61 6.99 -6.34
CA GLY A 46 -5.89 5.90 -5.68
C GLY A 46 -6.26 4.52 -6.24
N ILE A 47 -5.53 3.49 -5.84
CA ILE A 47 -5.82 2.08 -6.16
C ILE A 47 -6.26 1.27 -4.95
N LEU A 48 -6.11 1.79 -3.72
CA LEU A 48 -6.50 1.09 -2.50
C LEU A 48 -7.97 1.36 -2.11
N SER A 49 -8.65 0.35 -1.57
CA SER A 49 -10.05 0.44 -1.11
C SER A 49 -10.26 0.34 0.40
N ASP A 50 -9.31 -0.23 1.14
CA ASP A 50 -9.52 -0.68 2.53
C ASP A 50 -8.45 -0.19 3.51
N THR A 51 -7.56 0.69 3.07
CA THR A 51 -6.62 1.41 3.93
C THR A 51 -6.36 2.82 3.40
N SER A 52 -5.77 3.66 4.24
CA SER A 52 -5.28 4.98 3.83
C SER A 52 -3.96 5.25 4.54
N PHE A 53 -3.02 5.89 3.84
CA PHE A 53 -1.73 6.23 4.41
C PHE A 53 -1.81 7.47 5.29
N GLN A 54 -1.27 7.37 6.50
CA GLN A 54 -1.20 8.45 7.47
C GLN A 54 0.23 8.98 7.58
N ALA A 55 0.38 10.30 7.80
CA ALA A 55 1.67 10.92 8.03
C ALA A 55 2.15 10.65 9.47
N TRP A 56 2.90 9.56 9.67
CA TRP A 56 3.54 9.25 10.95
C TRP A 56 4.95 9.84 11.03
N ILE A 57 5.55 9.84 12.22
CA ILE A 57 6.89 10.42 12.48
C ILE A 57 8.00 9.84 11.61
N HIS A 58 7.83 8.62 11.08
CA HIS A 58 8.79 7.94 10.22
C HIS A 58 8.34 7.82 8.74
N GLY A 59 7.34 8.59 8.34
CA GLY A 59 6.81 8.63 6.99
C GLY A 59 5.38 8.11 6.87
N PRO A 60 4.90 7.90 5.63
CA PRO A 60 3.54 7.42 5.38
C PRO A 60 3.39 5.97 5.85
N VAL A 61 2.34 5.70 6.62
CA VAL A 61 2.03 4.36 7.16
C VAL A 61 0.57 4.01 6.92
N SER A 62 0.31 2.83 6.38
CA SER A 62 -1.01 2.18 6.45
C SER A 62 -1.14 1.50 7.82
N PRO A 63 -2.09 1.90 8.69
CA PRO A 63 -2.24 1.30 10.03
C PRO A 63 -2.57 -0.19 9.99
N GLU A 64 -3.38 -0.62 9.03
CA GLU A 64 -3.77 -2.02 8.81
C GLU A 64 -2.54 -2.86 8.42
N LEU A 65 -1.79 -2.41 7.40
CA LEU A 65 -0.55 -3.07 6.98
C LEU A 65 0.51 -3.07 8.09
N TRP A 66 0.57 -2.03 8.92
CA TRP A 66 1.52 -1.99 10.04
C TRP A 66 1.13 -3.01 11.10
N ARG A 67 -0.16 -3.06 11.47
CA ARG A 67 -0.66 -3.99 12.47
C ARG A 67 -0.43 -5.44 12.09
N ASP A 68 -0.62 -5.77 10.81
CA ASP A 68 -0.47 -7.14 10.31
C ASP A 68 0.99 -7.61 10.26
N TYR A 69 1.95 -6.70 10.00
CA TYR A 69 3.34 -7.09 9.72
C TYR A 69 4.36 -6.58 10.75
N LYS A 70 3.98 -5.79 11.76
CA LYS A 70 4.91 -5.20 12.75
C LYS A 70 5.77 -6.24 13.50
N ASP A 71 5.26 -7.46 13.68
CA ASP A 71 5.92 -8.52 14.46
C ASP A 71 6.85 -9.40 13.59
N TYR A 72 6.96 -9.11 12.29
CA TYR A 72 7.82 -9.83 11.32
C TYR A 72 9.14 -9.09 11.03
N GLY A 73 9.54 -8.17 11.92
CA GLY A 73 10.70 -7.30 11.77
C GLY A 73 11.74 -7.48 12.86
#